data_AF-A0A151IL28-F1
#
_entry.id   AF-A0A151IL28-F1
#
_cell.length_a   1.000
_cell.length_b   1.000
_cell.length_c   1.000
_cell.angle_alpha   90.00
_cell.angle_beta   90.00
_cell.angle_gamma   90.00
#
_symmetry.space_group_name_H-M   'P 1'
#
loop_
_entity.id
_entity.type
_entity.pdbx_description
1 polymer ?
#
loop_
_entity_poly.entity_id
_entity_poly.type
_entity_poly.pdbx_seq_one_letter_code
_entity_poly.pdbx_strand_id
1 'polypeptide(L)'
;RFVAIVESVYSLALSIQTGLTVIIISFLGYQVINNVEDINRFIKLIAYLNAVLFVVFFVNWQGQKIIDSSEKVFESAYNSEWYSMPIAARKLLIMIMMRSEKPSVLKMSKIVVLSYITFNTVRVIIL
;
A
#
# COMPACT_ATOMS: atom_id res chain seq x y z
N ARG A 1 6.81 15.56 8.97
CA ARG A 1 8.17 15.02 9.24
C ARG A 1 8.14 13.51 9.43
N PHE A 2 7.30 12.98 10.34
CA PHE A 2 7.13 11.52 10.52
C PHE A 2 6.69 10.79 9.24
N VAL A 3 5.66 11.33 8.56
CA VAL A 3 5.17 10.79 7.27
C VAL A 3 6.27 10.70 6.21
N ALA A 4 7.17 11.68 6.12
CA ALA A 4 8.26 11.66 5.14
C ALA A 4 9.33 10.61 5.44
N ILE A 5 9.60 10.33 6.72
CA ILE A 5 10.52 9.27 7.16
C ILE A 5 9.88 7.90 6.91
N VAL A 6 8.59 7.76 7.24
CA VAL A 6 7.82 6.55 6.95
C VAL A 6 7.78 6.31 5.45
N GLU A 7 7.52 7.33 4.64
CA GLU A 7 7.53 7.26 3.18
C GLU A 7 8.91 6.90 2.63
N SER A 8 10.02 7.46 3.14
CA SER A 8 11.36 7.12 2.66
C SER A 8 11.78 5.69 3.01
N VAL A 9 11.45 5.23 4.22
CA VAL A 9 11.78 3.86 4.67
C VAL A 9 10.91 2.83 3.94
N TYR A 10 9.60 3.08 3.84
CA TYR A 10 8.70 2.19 3.13
C TYR A 10 8.94 2.21 1.62
N SER A 11 9.17 3.37 0.98
CA SER A 11 9.39 3.41 -0.46
C SER A 11 10.58 2.56 -0.90
N LEU A 12 11.67 2.53 -0.12
CA LEU A 12 12.83 1.68 -0.38
C LEU A 12 12.52 0.20 -0.12
N ALA A 13 11.92 -0.13 1.03
CA ALA A 13 11.57 -1.50 1.37
C ALA A 13 10.58 -2.12 0.36
N LEU A 14 9.59 -1.36 -0.07
CA LEU A 14 8.60 -1.75 -1.07
C LEU A 14 9.23 -1.95 -2.45
N SER A 15 10.16 -1.07 -2.85
CA SER A 15 10.90 -1.21 -4.10
C SER A 15 11.71 -2.51 -4.13
N ILE A 16 12.42 -2.82 -3.03
CA ILE A 16 13.16 -4.08 -2.88
C ILE A 16 12.20 -5.27 -2.94
N GLN A 17 11.08 -5.20 -2.21
CA GLN A 17 10.10 -6.29 -2.17
C GLN A 17 9.48 -6.57 -3.53
N THR A 18 9.09 -5.53 -4.27
CA THR A 18 8.56 -5.71 -5.64
C THR A 18 9.62 -6.26 -6.60
N GLY A 19 10.88 -5.80 -6.51
CA GLY A 19 11.99 -6.39 -7.26
C GLY A 19 12.16 -7.88 -7.00
N LEU A 20 12.11 -8.31 -5.73
CA LEU A 20 12.18 -9.73 -5.36
C LEU A 20 11.00 -10.54 -5.95
N THR A 21 9.79 -9.99 -5.93
CA THR A 21 8.62 -10.68 -6.52
C THR A 21 8.74 -10.88 -8.03
N VAL A 22 9.33 -9.91 -8.76
CA VAL A 22 9.55 -10.03 -10.22
C VAL A 22 10.57 -11.11 -10.54
N ILE A 23 11.67 -11.20 -9.79
CA ILE A 23 12.70 -12.24 -9.95
C ILE A 23 12.08 -13.63 -9.74
N ILE A 24 11.28 -13.74 -8.67
CA ILE A 24 10.55 -14.95 -8.32
C ILE A 24 9.60 -15.40 -9.44
N ILE A 25 8.77 -14.48 -9.97
CA ILE A 25 7.83 -14.80 -11.04
C ILE A 25 8.56 -15.24 -12.30
N SER A 26 9.67 -14.57 -12.64
CA SER A 26 10.51 -14.93 -13.78
C SER A 26 11.09 -16.35 -13.66
N PHE A 27 11.57 -16.72 -12.48
CA PHE A 27 12.11 -18.07 -12.23
C PHE A 27 11.04 -19.15 -12.34
N LEU A 28 9.84 -18.88 -11.83
CA LEU A 28 8.70 -19.79 -11.95
C LEU A 28 8.23 -19.93 -13.39
N GLY A 29 8.15 -18.83 -14.15
CA GLY A 29 7.81 -18.85 -15.56
C GLY A 29 8.78 -19.72 -16.37
N TYR A 30 10.08 -19.60 -16.10
CA TYR A 30 11.10 -20.47 -16.69
C TYR A 30 10.87 -21.96 -16.33
N GLN A 31 10.56 -22.24 -15.06
CA GLN A 31 10.34 -23.60 -14.58
C GLN A 31 9.11 -24.27 -15.22
N VAL A 32 8.07 -23.49 -15.54
CA VAL A 32 6.86 -23.94 -16.24
C VAL A 32 7.14 -24.33 -17.68
N ILE A 33 7.85 -23.47 -18.43
CA ILE A 33 8.15 -23.69 -19.84
C ILE A 33 8.96 -24.98 -20.03
N ASN A 34 9.89 -25.24 -19.11
CA ASN A 34 10.80 -26.39 -19.23
C ASN A 34 10.18 -27.73 -18.80
N ASN A 35 9.01 -27.77 -18.16
CA ASN A 35 8.44 -29.00 -17.60
C ASN A 35 6.89 -29.01 -17.54
N VAL A 36 6.26 -29.26 -18.68
CA VAL A 36 4.81 -29.07 -18.88
C VAL A 36 3.94 -30.25 -18.38
N GLU A 37 4.52 -31.41 -18.07
CA GLU A 37 3.75 -32.66 -17.89
C GLU A 37 3.42 -33.04 -16.42
N ASP A 38 3.92 -32.31 -15.41
CA ASP A 38 3.77 -32.70 -14.00
C ASP A 38 2.57 -32.04 -13.28
N ILE A 39 1.56 -32.84 -12.91
CA ILE A 39 0.43 -32.40 -12.05
C ILE A 39 0.91 -31.79 -10.73
N ASN A 40 1.98 -32.34 -10.14
CA ASN A 40 2.57 -31.81 -8.89
C ASN A 40 3.13 -30.39 -9.06
N ARG A 41 3.57 -30.00 -10.26
CA ARG A 41 4.02 -28.64 -10.54
C ARG A 41 2.86 -27.68 -10.69
N PHE A 42 1.73 -28.12 -11.24
CA PHE A 42 0.51 -27.31 -11.35
C PHE A 42 -0.01 -26.90 -9.97
N ILE A 43 -0.03 -27.84 -9.02
CA ILE A 43 -0.41 -27.56 -7.62
C ILE A 43 0.57 -26.58 -6.97
N LYS A 44 1.88 -26.76 -7.19
CA LYS A 44 2.90 -25.82 -6.70
C LYS A 44 2.73 -24.41 -7.28
N LEU A 45 2.37 -24.31 -8.56
CA LEU A 45 2.14 -23.03 -9.23
C LEU A 45 0.96 -22.28 -8.61
N ILE A 46 -0.17 -22.98 -8.40
CA ILE A 46 -1.35 -22.41 -7.75
C ILE A 46 -1.01 -21.97 -6.32
N ALA A 47 -0.30 -22.79 -5.55
CA ALA A 47 0.13 -22.44 -4.19
C ALA A 47 1.02 -21.19 -4.20
N TYR A 48 1.91 -21.07 -5.19
CA TYR A 48 2.81 -19.93 -5.32
C TYR A 48 2.08 -18.65 -5.72
N LEU A 49 1.17 -18.72 -6.69
CA LEU A 49 0.33 -17.59 -7.09
C LEU A 49 -0.47 -17.05 -5.91
N ASN A 50 -1.05 -17.95 -5.11
CA ASN A 50 -1.74 -17.58 -3.88
C ASN A 50 -0.78 -16.91 -2.88
N ALA A 51 0.42 -17.46 -2.67
CA ALA A 51 1.40 -16.86 -1.76
C ALA A 51 1.80 -15.44 -2.19
N VAL A 52 2.04 -15.21 -3.48
CA VAL A 52 2.36 -13.87 -4.02
C VAL A 52 1.18 -12.92 -3.83
N LEU A 53 -0.05 -13.37 -4.10
CA LEU A 53 -1.27 -12.60 -3.86
C LEU A 53 -1.42 -12.20 -2.39
N PHE A 54 -1.14 -13.10 -1.45
CA PHE A 54 -1.15 -12.79 -0.02
C PHE A 54 -0.11 -11.72 0.33
N VAL A 55 1.12 -11.84 -0.17
CA VAL A 55 2.19 -10.87 0.09
C VAL A 55 1.80 -9.48 -0.42
N VAL A 56 1.30 -9.39 -1.66
CA VAL A 56 0.85 -8.12 -2.25
C VAL A 56 -0.36 -7.55 -1.50
N PHE A 57 -1.29 -8.41 -1.06
CA PHE A 57 -2.44 -7.99 -0.26
C PHE A 57 -2.01 -7.34 1.06
N PHE A 58 -1.12 -7.97 1.83
CA PHE A 58 -0.66 -7.43 3.12
C PHE A 58 0.03 -6.07 2.97
N VAL A 59 0.84 -5.91 1.92
CA VAL A 59 1.51 -4.64 1.62
C VAL A 59 0.50 -3.53 1.30
N ASN A 60 -0.48 -3.81 0.45
CA ASN A 60 -1.50 -2.82 0.09
C ASN A 60 -2.46 -2.52 1.26
N TRP A 61 -2.76 -3.52 2.10
CA TRP A 61 -3.55 -3.36 3.32
C TRP A 61 -2.88 -2.40 4.31
N GLN A 62 -1.58 -2.55 4.53
CA GLN A 62 -0.81 -1.64 5.39
C GLN A 62 -0.81 -0.21 4.85
N GLY A 63 -0.64 -0.05 3.53
CA GLY A 63 -0.75 1.24 2.85
C GLY A 63 -2.11 1.90 3.06
N GLN A 64 -3.20 1.12 2.91
CA GLN A 64 -4.55 1.63 3.10
C GLN A 64 -4.86 2.03 4.53
N LYS A 65 -4.44 1.23 5.52
CA LYS A 65 -4.66 1.57 6.93
C LYS A 65 -4.03 2.93 7.29
N ILE A 66 -2.92 3.29 6.66
CA ILE A 66 -2.27 4.59 6.85
C ILE A 66 -3.10 5.71 6.21
N ILE A 67 -3.60 5.50 4.99
CA ILE A 67 -4.51 6.44 4.30
C ILE A 67 -5.77 6.68 5.14
N ASP A 68 -6.46 5.61 5.54
CA ASP A 68 -7.68 5.66 6.36
C ASP A 68 -7.44 6.37 7.69
N SER A 69 -6.30 6.13 8.34
CA SER A 69 -5.96 6.80 9.60
C SER A 69 -5.73 8.30 9.42
N SER A 70 -5.16 8.72 8.29
CA SER A 70 -4.95 10.13 7.94
C SER A 70 -6.29 10.83 7.73
N GLU A 71 -7.23 10.16 7.06
CA GLU A 71 -8.57 10.69 6.79
C GLU A 71 -9.41 10.81 8.07
N LYS A 72 -9.35 9.82 8.96
CA LYS A 72 -10.02 9.87 10.28
C LYS A 72 -9.58 11.04 11.15
N VAL A 73 -8.30 11.42 11.09
CA VAL A 73 -7.79 12.60 11.82
C VAL A 73 -8.43 13.88 11.29
N PHE A 74 -8.58 13.99 9.97
CA PHE A 74 -9.26 15.12 9.35
C PHE A 74 -10.74 15.15 9.74
N GLU A 75 -11.44 14.02 9.63
CA GLU A 75 -12.87 13.91 9.96
C GLU A 75 -13.14 14.22 11.44
N SER A 76 -12.33 13.69 12.36
CA SER A 76 -12.46 13.96 13.79
C SER A 76 -12.16 15.42 14.13
N ALA A 77 -11.22 16.05 13.45
CA ALA A 77 -10.94 17.47 13.61
C ALA A 77 -12.12 18.32 13.10
N TYR A 78 -12.67 17.97 11.93
CA TYR A 78 -13.81 18.65 11.32
C TYR A 78 -15.08 18.56 12.17
N ASN A 79 -15.38 17.38 12.71
CA ASN A 79 -16.55 17.12 13.56
C ASN A 79 -16.41 17.65 14.99
N SER A 80 -15.24 18.15 15.39
CA SER A 80 -15.09 18.82 16.68
C SER A 80 -15.86 20.15 16.69
N GLU A 81 -16.29 20.63 17.86
CA GLU A 81 -16.87 21.97 18.00
C GLU A 81 -15.78 23.06 17.90
N TRP A 82 -14.99 23.06 16.82
CA TRP A 82 -13.88 24.00 16.61
C TRP A 82 -14.34 25.47 16.62
N TYR A 83 -15.63 25.71 16.36
CA TYR A 83 -16.27 27.03 16.42
C TYR A 83 -16.60 27.51 17.84
N SER A 84 -16.65 26.63 18.85
CA SER A 84 -16.81 27.00 20.26
C SER A 84 -15.46 27.17 20.98
N MET A 85 -14.34 26.78 20.35
CA MET A 85 -13.00 26.89 20.92
C MET A 85 -12.40 28.31 20.91
N PRO A 86 -11.45 28.60 21.83
CA PRO A 86 -10.67 29.84 21.83
C PRO A 86 -9.95 30.09 20.49
N ILE A 87 -9.77 31.37 20.13
CA ILE A 87 -9.17 31.79 18.85
C ILE A 87 -7.80 31.16 18.57
N ALA A 88 -6.95 30.99 19.60
CA ALA A 88 -5.66 30.34 19.46
C ALA A 88 -5.78 28.85 19.10
N ALA A 89 -6.68 28.12 19.77
CA ALA A 89 -6.95 26.71 19.51
C ALA A 89 -7.60 26.51 18.14
N ARG A 90 -8.55 27.37 17.75
CA ARG A 90 -9.21 27.34 16.44
C ARG A 90 -8.22 27.49 15.29
N LYS A 91 -7.29 28.46 15.37
CA LYS A 91 -6.25 28.65 14.35
C LYS A 91 -5.35 27.43 14.20
N LEU A 92 -5.00 26.78 15.31
CA LEU A 92 -4.24 25.53 15.34
C LEU A 92 -5.01 24.38 14.67
N LEU A 93 -6.29 24.23 14.99
CA LEU A 93 -7.15 23.18 14.46
C LEU A 93 -7.35 23.32 12.94
N ILE A 94 -7.56 24.54 12.45
CA ILE A 94 -7.64 24.83 11.00
C ILE A 94 -6.31 24.49 10.30
N MET A 95 -5.17 24.82 10.91
CA MET A 95 -3.86 24.41 10.38
C MET A 95 -3.72 22.89 10.31
N ILE A 96 -4.21 22.14 11.31
CA ILE A 96 -4.19 20.68 11.32
C ILE A 96 -5.11 20.12 10.22
N MET A 97 -6.32 20.65 10.06
CA MET A 97 -7.24 20.24 8.98
C MET A 97 -6.63 20.48 7.60
N MET A 98 -6.11 21.69 7.33
CA MET A 98 -5.45 22.02 6.07
C MET A 98 -4.25 21.11 5.75
N ARG A 99 -3.52 20.64 6.77
CA ARG A 99 -2.41 19.70 6.56
C ARG A 99 -2.87 18.25 6.38
N SER A 100 -4.03 17.89 6.93
CA SER A 100 -4.58 16.52 6.89
C SER A 100 -5.49 16.28 5.68
N GLU A 101 -5.96 17.35 5.03
CA GLU A 101 -6.72 17.33 3.77
C GLU A 101 -5.95 16.64 2.64
N LYS A 102 -4.61 16.71 2.65
CA LYS A 102 -3.78 15.88 1.79
C LYS A 102 -3.58 14.52 2.49
N PRO A 103 -4.22 13.44 2.00
CA PRO A 103 -4.01 12.13 2.60
C PRO A 103 -2.53 11.79 2.64
N SER A 104 -2.07 11.25 3.76
CA SER A 104 -0.71 10.72 3.87
C SER A 104 -0.62 9.45 3.04
N VAL A 105 -0.28 9.62 1.76
CA VAL A 105 -0.22 8.51 0.81
C VAL A 105 1.18 7.92 0.81
N LEU A 106 1.26 6.61 1.05
CA LEU A 106 2.49 5.85 0.83
C LEU A 106 2.70 5.64 -0.66
N LYS A 107 3.75 6.25 -1.20
CA LYS A 107 4.17 6.07 -2.59
C LYS A 107 5.37 5.15 -2.67
N MET A 108 5.24 4.06 -3.39
CA MET A 108 6.37 3.25 -3.84
C MET A 108 7.14 4.05 -4.91
N SER A 109 8.40 4.36 -4.60
CA SER A 109 9.33 5.09 -5.49
C SER A 109 8.71 6.34 -6.16
N LYS A 110 7.82 7.06 -5.47
CA LYS A 110 7.05 8.23 -5.98
C LYS A 110 6.10 7.98 -7.17
N ILE A 111 6.01 6.76 -7.69
CA ILE A 111 5.26 6.43 -8.92
C ILE A 111 3.95 5.71 -8.60
N VAL A 112 3.95 4.78 -7.65
CA VAL A 112 2.78 3.93 -7.37
C VAL A 112 2.27 4.17 -5.96
N VAL A 113 0.99 4.50 -5.83
CA VAL A 113 0.32 4.62 -4.53
C VAL A 113 -0.05 3.23 -4.03
N LEU A 114 0.30 2.88 -2.79
CA LEU A 114 -0.20 1.66 -2.17
C LEU A 114 -1.67 1.85 -1.79
N SER A 115 -2.57 1.14 -2.47
CA SER A 115 -4.01 1.20 -2.22
C SER A 115 -4.71 -0.07 -2.69
N TYR A 116 -5.98 -0.26 -2.29
CA TYR A 116 -6.81 -1.35 -2.83
C TYR A 116 -6.94 -1.30 -4.36
N ILE A 117 -6.85 -0.11 -4.96
CA ILE A 117 -6.89 0.08 -6.41
C ILE A 117 -5.68 -0.61 -7.05
N THR A 118 -4.50 -0.40 -6.48
CA THR A 118 -3.24 -1.02 -6.92
C THR A 118 -3.22 -2.52 -6.70
N PHE A 119 -3.84 -3.01 -5.61
CA PHE A 119 -4.03 -4.44 -5.42
C PHE A 119 -4.91 -5.06 -6.53
N ASN A 120 -6.03 -4.40 -6.87
CA ASN A 120 -6.93 -4.88 -7.91
C ASN A 120 -6.27 -4.91 -9.29
N THR A 121 -5.46 -3.90 -9.65
CA THR A 121 -4.74 -3.91 -10.93
C THR A 121 -3.73 -5.05 -11.00
N VAL A 122 -2.98 -5.32 -9.92
CA VAL A 122 -2.03 -6.45 -9.87
C VAL A 122 -2.77 -7.79 -9.98
N ARG A 123 -3.90 -7.94 -9.28
CA ARG A 123 -4.74 -9.15 -9.38
C ARG A 123 -5.22 -9.40 -10.81
N VAL A 124 -5.63 -8.36 -11.53
CA VAL A 124 -6.09 -8.46 -12.93
C VAL A 124 -4.94 -8.79 -13.89
N ILE A 125 -3.71 -8.38 -13.61
CA ILE A 125 -2.54 -8.74 -14.45
C ILE A 125 -2.12 -10.20 -14.27
N ILE A 126 -2.34 -10.75 -13.07
CA ILE A 126 -1.93 -12.13 -12.72
C ILE A 126 -2.96 -13.18 -13.18
N LEU A 127 -4.23 -12.79 -13.35
CA LEU A 127 -5.34 -13.65 -13.80
C LEU A 127 -5.57 -13.53 -15.31
#